data_AF-A0A259LM65-F1
#
_entry.id   AF-A0A259LM65-F1
#
_cell.length_a   1.000
_cell.length_b   1.000
_cell.length_c   1.000
_cell.angle_alpha   90.00
_cell.angle_beta   90.00
_cell.angle_gamma   90.00
#
_symmetry.space_group_name_H-M   'P 1'
#
loop_
_entity.id
_entity.type
_entity.pdbx_description
1 polymer ?
#
loop_
_entity_poly.entity_id
_entity_poly.type
_entity_poly.pdbx_seq_one_letter_code
_entity_poly.pdbx_strand_id
1 'polypeptide(L)'
;MLAAVLTFVFFEVLPTFPVGVSEVHFILGSTLFLILGAGPSAIGLVLGLLIQGMFFSPSDLPQFAMNMTTLLVPLFALTAMARRVIAPNTAYVDLKYSQVLALSACYQGGVVAWVAFWAIYGMGSEAIAPVGTFALAYMAVIVLEPLADLAVLAGAKALRGKTPAALVTPRLYSAA
;
A
#
# COMPACT_ATOMS: atom_id res chain seq x y z
N MET A 1 -9.23 12.74 -2.92
CA MET A 1 -10.27 12.13 -3.78
C MET A 1 -9.69 11.07 -4.70
N LEU A 2 -8.71 11.38 -5.57
CA LEU A 2 -8.10 10.38 -6.47
C LEU A 2 -7.56 9.12 -5.74
N ALA A 3 -6.85 9.30 -4.62
CA ALA A 3 -6.35 8.17 -3.82
C ALA A 3 -7.45 7.23 -3.32
N ALA A 4 -8.61 7.77 -2.94
CA ALA A 4 -9.75 6.98 -2.46
C ALA A 4 -10.40 6.21 -3.61
N VAL A 5 -10.54 6.83 -4.78
CA VAL A 5 -11.05 6.15 -5.99
C VAL A 5 -10.11 5.03 -6.41
N LEU A 6 -8.80 5.28 -6.44
CA LEU A 6 -7.82 4.25 -6.77
C LEU A 6 -7.83 3.12 -5.74
N THR A 7 -7.83 3.43 -4.45
CA THR A 7 -7.94 2.42 -3.38
C THR A 7 -9.20 1.57 -3.57
N PHE A 8 -10.34 2.20 -3.79
CA PHE A 8 -11.61 1.51 -4.01
C PHE A 8 -11.52 0.57 -5.22
N VAL A 9 -10.97 1.04 -6.35
CA VAL A 9 -10.74 0.20 -7.54
C VAL A 9 -9.81 -0.97 -7.21
N PHE A 10 -8.76 -0.74 -6.43
CA PHE A 10 -7.82 -1.79 -6.08
C PHE A 10 -8.47 -2.89 -5.24
N PHE A 11 -9.39 -2.55 -4.34
CA PHE A 11 -9.99 -3.52 -3.43
C PHE A 11 -11.23 -4.20 -4.03
N GLU A 12 -11.97 -3.52 -4.92
CA GLU A 12 -13.22 -4.04 -5.51
C GLU A 12 -13.05 -4.64 -6.91
N VAL A 13 -12.09 -4.14 -7.70
CA VAL A 13 -11.95 -4.54 -9.11
C VAL A 13 -10.78 -5.49 -9.30
N LEU A 14 -9.69 -5.33 -8.55
CA LEU A 14 -8.57 -6.26 -8.63
C LEU A 14 -8.89 -7.55 -7.84
N PRO A 15 -8.25 -8.69 -8.18
CA PRO A 15 -8.50 -9.94 -7.49
C PRO A 15 -8.19 -9.87 -6.00
N THR A 16 -9.16 -10.29 -5.17
CA THR A 16 -8.99 -10.54 -3.73
C THR A 16 -9.26 -12.02 -3.43
N PHE A 17 -8.51 -12.57 -2.48
CA PHE A 17 -8.67 -13.96 -2.03
C PHE A 17 -8.62 -14.05 -0.51
N PRO A 18 -9.64 -14.65 0.15
CA PRO A 18 -9.58 -14.93 1.57
C PRO A 18 -8.60 -16.08 1.83
N VAL A 19 -7.55 -15.83 2.61
CA VAL A 19 -6.52 -16.83 2.91
C VAL A 19 -6.07 -16.74 4.36
N GLY A 20 -6.32 -17.80 5.13
CA GLY A 20 -5.89 -17.88 6.52
C GLY A 20 -6.67 -16.90 7.39
N VAL A 21 -5.99 -15.88 7.92
CA VAL A 21 -6.55 -14.90 8.88
C VAL A 21 -7.01 -13.59 8.24
N SER A 22 -6.75 -13.38 6.95
CA SER A 22 -7.05 -12.12 6.27
C SER A 22 -7.24 -12.34 4.77
N GLU A 23 -7.53 -11.26 4.04
CA GLU A 23 -7.66 -11.28 2.59
C GLU A 23 -6.38 -10.77 1.93
N VAL A 24 -5.99 -11.44 0.86
CA VAL A 24 -4.85 -11.03 0.03
C VAL A 24 -5.36 -10.08 -1.04
N HIS A 25 -4.95 -8.82 -0.94
CA HIS A 25 -5.33 -7.74 -1.85
C HIS A 25 -4.10 -7.20 -2.58
N PHE A 26 -4.31 -6.73 -3.81
CA PHE A 26 -3.40 -5.76 -4.41
C PHE A 26 -3.71 -4.39 -3.81
N ILE A 27 -2.86 -3.90 -2.92
CA ILE A 27 -3.08 -2.67 -2.17
C ILE A 27 -2.44 -1.48 -2.89
N LEU A 28 -1.30 -1.68 -3.55
CA LEU A 28 -0.54 -0.66 -4.28
C LEU A 28 -0.25 0.58 -3.41
N GLY A 29 -0.05 0.39 -2.10
CA GLY A 29 0.13 1.48 -1.15
C GLY A 29 1.45 2.24 -1.33
N SER A 30 2.52 1.54 -1.72
CA SER A 30 3.79 2.15 -2.14
C SER A 30 3.61 2.98 -3.41
N THR A 31 2.81 2.49 -4.37
CA THR A 31 2.47 3.22 -5.59
C THR A 31 1.73 4.52 -5.28
N LEU A 32 0.67 4.44 -4.47
CA LEU A 32 -0.09 5.61 -4.02
C LEU A 32 0.84 6.61 -3.32
N PHE A 33 1.72 6.14 -2.43
CA PHE A 33 2.70 6.98 -1.76
C PHE A 33 3.62 7.71 -2.74
N LEU A 34 4.14 7.02 -3.76
CA LEU A 34 5.04 7.63 -4.74
C LEU A 34 4.32 8.62 -5.66
N ILE A 35 3.09 8.33 -6.08
CA ILE A 35 2.35 9.22 -6.99
C ILE A 35 1.72 10.41 -6.24
N LEU A 36 1.13 10.16 -5.08
CA LEU A 36 0.22 11.09 -4.39
C LEU A 36 0.78 11.59 -3.04
N GLY A 37 1.81 10.95 -2.50
CA GLY A 37 2.39 11.29 -1.20
C GLY A 37 1.67 10.65 -0.01
N ALA A 38 2.29 10.69 1.17
CA ALA A 38 1.80 9.99 2.36
C ALA A 38 0.41 10.43 2.83
N GLY A 39 0.15 11.74 2.92
CA GLY A 39 -1.12 12.27 3.43
C GLY A 39 -2.32 11.87 2.56
N PRO A 40 -2.32 12.17 1.25
CA PRO A 40 -3.39 11.75 0.35
C PRO A 40 -3.56 10.23 0.28
N SER A 41 -2.47 9.47 0.33
CA SER A 41 -2.52 8.00 0.33
C SER A 41 -3.18 7.46 1.59
N ALA A 42 -2.81 7.97 2.77
CA ALA A 42 -3.42 7.56 4.04
C ALA A 42 -4.93 7.82 4.02
N ILE A 43 -5.34 9.04 3.68
CA ILE A 43 -6.76 9.40 3.60
C ILE A 43 -7.48 8.54 2.55
N GLY A 44 -6.84 8.30 1.41
CA GLY A 44 -7.37 7.45 0.35
C GLY A 44 -7.62 6.01 0.79
N LEU A 45 -6.63 5.41 1.45
CA LEU A 45 -6.70 4.03 1.95
C LEU A 45 -7.84 3.88 2.96
N VAL A 46 -7.95 4.80 3.93
CA VAL A 46 -9.02 4.75 4.93
C VAL A 46 -10.40 4.96 4.31
N LEU A 47 -10.54 5.95 3.42
CA LEU A 47 -11.83 6.23 2.78
C LEU A 47 -12.26 5.12 1.84
N GLY A 48 -11.33 4.55 1.06
CA GLY A 48 -11.62 3.41 0.19
C GLY A 48 -12.12 2.21 1.01
N LEU A 49 -11.39 1.87 2.07
CA LEU A 49 -11.76 0.81 3.00
C LEU A 49 -13.12 1.07 3.69
N LEU A 50 -13.39 2.32 4.08
CA LEU A 50 -14.67 2.69 4.70
C LEU A 50 -15.84 2.54 3.73
N ILE A 51 -15.68 3.03 2.49
CA ILE A 51 -16.72 2.92 1.46
C ILE A 51 -16.98 1.45 1.13
N GLN A 52 -15.94 0.66 0.95
CA GLN A 52 -16.07 -0.79 0.78
C GLN A 52 -16.82 -1.43 1.95
N GLY A 53 -16.40 -1.16 3.19
CA GLY A 53 -17.04 -1.70 4.38
C GLY A 53 -18.51 -1.28 4.50
N MET A 54 -18.88 -0.06 4.10
CA MET A 54 -20.26 0.41 4.22
C MET A 54 -21.20 -0.15 3.15
N PHE A 55 -20.72 -0.42 1.94
CA PHE A 55 -21.58 -0.69 0.78
C PHE A 55 -21.39 -2.06 0.14
N PHE A 56 -20.21 -2.68 0.29
CA PHE A 56 -19.83 -3.91 -0.43
C PHE A 56 -19.48 -5.06 0.51
N SER A 57 -18.80 -4.77 1.64
CA SER A 57 -18.47 -5.74 2.68
C SER A 57 -18.82 -5.28 4.11
N PRO A 58 -20.12 -5.16 4.46
CA PRO A 58 -20.57 -4.78 5.80
C PRO A 58 -20.05 -5.69 6.92
N SER A 59 -19.73 -6.94 6.60
CA SER A 59 -19.09 -7.89 7.52
C SER A 59 -17.72 -7.44 8.02
N ASP A 60 -17.03 -6.55 7.30
CA ASP A 60 -15.69 -6.07 7.67
C ASP A 60 -15.72 -4.84 8.59
N LEU A 61 -16.87 -4.17 8.73
CA LEU A 61 -17.00 -2.99 9.60
C LEU A 61 -16.60 -3.24 11.06
N PRO A 62 -16.93 -4.36 11.71
CA PRO A 62 -16.42 -4.67 13.05
C PRO A 62 -14.89 -4.75 13.11
N GLN A 63 -14.24 -5.10 11.99
CA GLN A 63 -12.79 -5.22 11.86
C GLN A 63 -12.14 -3.95 11.29
N PHE A 64 -12.91 -2.88 11.05
CA PHE A 64 -12.46 -1.69 10.35
C PHE A 64 -11.17 -1.09 10.93
N ALA A 65 -11.05 -1.01 12.26
CA ALA A 65 -9.85 -0.49 12.90
C ALA A 65 -8.61 -1.37 12.63
N MET A 66 -8.76 -2.69 12.63
CA MET A 66 -7.68 -3.63 12.33
C MET A 66 -7.25 -3.51 10.87
N ASN A 67 -8.22 -3.48 9.95
CA ASN A 67 -7.96 -3.33 8.52
C ASN A 67 -7.31 -1.97 8.21
N MET A 68 -7.82 -0.90 8.81
CA MET A 68 -7.26 0.44 8.65
C MET A 68 -5.81 0.51 9.12
N THR A 69 -5.50 -0.03 10.30
CA THR A 69 -4.11 -0.01 10.81
C THR A 69 -3.16 -0.90 10.01
N THR A 70 -3.67 -2.00 9.45
CA THR A 70 -2.93 -2.87 8.52
C THR A 70 -2.49 -2.13 7.25
N LEU A 71 -3.23 -1.09 6.84
CA LEU A 71 -2.84 -0.23 5.72
C LEU A 71 -1.95 0.94 6.15
N LEU A 72 -2.29 1.59 7.26
CA LEU A 72 -1.67 2.85 7.68
C LEU A 72 -0.32 2.68 8.37
N VAL A 73 -0.17 1.67 9.23
CA VAL A 73 1.10 1.50 9.95
C VAL A 73 2.24 1.14 8.98
N PRO A 74 2.05 0.24 8.01
CA PRO A 74 3.05 0.03 6.97
C PRO A 74 3.30 1.27 6.10
N LEU A 75 2.27 2.09 5.84
CA LEU A 75 2.44 3.35 5.11
C LEU A 75 3.32 4.35 5.89
N PHE A 76 3.18 4.41 7.22
CA PHE A 76 4.03 5.24 8.07
C PHE A 76 5.46 4.69 8.16
N ALA A 77 5.62 3.37 8.25
CA ALA A 77 6.93 2.71 8.19
C ALA A 77 7.63 2.99 6.85
N LEU A 78 6.90 2.85 5.74
CA LEU A 78 7.33 3.23 4.40
C LEU A 78 7.78 4.69 4.34
N THR A 79 6.97 5.60 4.89
CA THR A 79 7.27 7.05 4.91
C THR A 79 8.56 7.33 5.70
N ALA A 80 8.74 6.67 6.85
CA ALA A 80 9.95 6.77 7.64
C ALA A 80 11.17 6.20 6.90
N MET A 81 11.02 5.07 6.22
CA MET A 81 12.09 4.47 5.43
C MET A 81 12.45 5.34 4.22
N ALA A 82 11.46 5.91 3.53
CA ALA A 82 11.66 6.83 2.41
C ALA A 82 12.55 8.02 2.80
N ARG A 83 12.39 8.57 4.01
CA ARG A 83 13.26 9.65 4.52
C ARG A 83 14.71 9.21 4.75
N ARG A 84 14.96 7.90 4.96
CA ARG A 84 16.31 7.34 5.16
C ARG A 84 16.98 6.95 3.85
N VAL A 85 16.23 6.38 2.91
CA VAL A 85 16.79 5.80 1.67
C VAL A 85 16.79 6.77 0.50
N ILE A 86 15.95 7.81 0.53
CA ILE A 86 15.89 8.84 -0.51
C ILE A 86 16.66 10.06 -0.02
N ALA A 87 17.66 10.48 -0.79
CA ALA A 87 18.43 11.68 -0.46
C ALA A 87 17.51 12.92 -0.42
N PRO A 88 17.81 13.91 0.44
CA PRO A 88 17.13 15.20 0.40
C PRO A 88 17.16 15.77 -1.03
N ASN A 89 16.13 16.50 -1.42
CA ASN A 89 16.04 17.13 -2.74
C ASN A 89 16.09 16.15 -3.93
N THR A 90 15.59 14.92 -3.75
CA THR A 90 15.40 13.95 -4.84
C THR A 90 13.92 13.84 -5.18
N ALA A 91 13.57 14.11 -6.43
CA ALA A 91 12.23 13.85 -6.96
C ALA A 91 11.98 12.35 -7.05
N TYR A 92 10.74 11.89 -6.84
CA TYR A 92 10.45 10.46 -6.86
C TYR A 92 10.64 9.82 -8.24
N VAL A 93 10.45 10.57 -9.32
CA VAL A 93 10.82 10.08 -10.66
C VAL A 93 12.31 9.80 -10.80
N ASP A 94 13.19 10.43 -10.01
CA ASP A 94 14.64 10.23 -10.12
C ASP A 94 15.14 9.07 -9.23
N LEU A 95 14.22 8.33 -8.59
CA LEU A 95 14.58 7.17 -7.78
C LEU A 95 15.16 6.03 -8.63
N LYS A 96 16.12 5.32 -8.03
CA LYS A 96 16.62 4.04 -8.54
C LYS A 96 15.55 2.99 -8.36
N TYR A 97 15.49 2.04 -9.28
CA TYR A 97 14.60 0.88 -9.17
C TYR A 97 14.80 0.11 -7.87
N SER A 98 16.03 -0.04 -7.39
CA SER A 98 16.31 -0.66 -6.09
C SER A 98 15.71 0.09 -4.89
N GLN A 99 15.63 1.42 -4.95
CA GLN A 99 14.96 2.21 -3.91
C GLN A 99 13.45 1.98 -3.94
N VAL A 100 12.85 1.93 -5.13
CA VAL A 100 11.42 1.63 -5.29
C VAL A 100 11.08 0.22 -4.82
N LEU A 101 11.90 -0.78 -5.19
CA LEU A 101 11.74 -2.15 -4.71
C LEU A 101 11.86 -2.24 -3.19
N ALA A 102 12.83 -1.54 -2.59
CA ALA A 102 12.98 -1.51 -1.14
C ALA A 102 11.73 -0.92 -0.47
N LEU A 103 11.24 0.23 -0.97
CA LEU A 103 10.00 0.87 -0.52
C LEU A 103 8.81 -0.09 -0.60
N SER A 104 8.60 -0.72 -1.75
CA SER A 104 7.55 -1.72 -1.96
C SER A 104 7.64 -2.87 -0.94
N ALA A 105 8.83 -3.45 -0.79
CA ALA A 105 9.06 -4.54 0.16
C ALA A 105 8.82 -4.12 1.63
N CYS A 106 9.17 -2.88 2.00
CA CYS A 106 8.88 -2.36 3.34
C CYS A 106 7.39 -2.22 3.60
N TYR A 107 6.63 -1.73 2.62
CA TYR A 107 5.17 -1.64 2.74
C TYR A 107 4.55 -3.03 2.85
N GLN A 108 4.87 -3.93 1.92
CA GLN A 108 4.28 -5.28 1.87
C GLN A 108 4.69 -6.14 3.08
N GLY A 109 5.96 -6.12 3.47
CA GLY A 109 6.42 -6.79 4.69
C GLY A 109 5.78 -6.21 5.95
N GLY A 110 5.54 -4.90 5.97
CA GLY A 110 4.79 -4.24 7.02
C GLY A 110 3.34 -4.75 7.11
N VAL A 111 2.64 -4.91 5.98
CA VAL A 111 1.28 -5.46 5.94
C VAL A 111 1.24 -6.86 6.55
N VAL A 112 2.12 -7.76 6.08
CA VAL A 112 2.20 -9.13 6.61
C VAL A 112 2.49 -9.14 8.11
N ALA A 113 3.44 -8.31 8.56
CA ALA A 113 3.77 -8.19 9.98
C ALA A 113 2.60 -7.66 10.81
N TRP A 114 1.83 -6.71 10.30
CA TRP A 114 0.69 -6.13 11.01
C TRP A 114 -0.53 -7.07 11.05
N VAL A 115 -0.77 -7.84 10.00
CA VAL A 115 -1.75 -8.94 9.99
C VAL A 115 -1.36 -9.99 11.03
N ALA A 116 -0.09 -10.40 11.05
CA ALA A 116 0.41 -11.35 12.05
C ALA A 116 0.22 -10.83 13.48
N PHE A 117 0.50 -9.54 13.71
CA PHE A 117 0.28 -8.89 15.00
C PHE A 117 -1.17 -9.01 15.46
N TRP A 118 -2.14 -8.61 14.63
CA TRP A 118 -3.56 -8.67 14.99
C TRP A 118 -4.06 -10.11 15.18
N ALA A 119 -3.64 -11.02 14.31
CA ALA A 119 -4.03 -12.42 14.41
C ALA A 119 -3.52 -13.08 15.70
N ILE A 120 -2.25 -12.87 16.05
CA ILE A 120 -1.66 -13.38 17.30
C ILE A 120 -2.29 -12.68 18.50
N TYR A 121 -2.57 -11.39 18.41
CA TYR A 121 -3.25 -10.66 19.48
C TYR A 121 -4.67 -11.20 19.75
N GLY A 122 -5.41 -11.56 18.71
CA GLY A 122 -6.78 -12.06 18.83
C GLY A 122 -6.89 -13.55 19.17
N MET A 123 -6.04 -14.40 18.58
CA MET A 123 -6.17 -15.87 18.68
C MET A 123 -4.99 -16.55 19.40
N GLY A 124 -3.98 -15.80 19.85
CA GLY A 124 -2.80 -16.35 20.48
C GLY A 124 -1.97 -17.25 19.55
N SER A 125 -1.43 -18.35 20.07
CA SER A 125 -0.58 -19.28 19.31
C SER A 125 -1.32 -20.03 18.20
N GLU A 126 -2.65 -20.13 18.28
CA GLU A 126 -3.48 -20.73 17.22
C GLU A 126 -3.39 -19.96 15.90
N ALA A 127 -3.00 -18.69 15.95
CA ALA A 127 -2.77 -17.86 14.76
C ALA A 127 -1.56 -18.25 13.92
N ILE A 128 -0.59 -19.01 14.47
CA ILE A 128 0.69 -19.24 13.79
C ILE A 128 0.52 -19.92 12.42
N ALA A 129 -0.28 -20.99 12.36
CA ALA A 129 -0.53 -21.71 11.12
C ALA A 129 -1.31 -20.89 10.07
N PRO A 130 -2.45 -20.24 10.39
CA PRO A 130 -3.17 -19.44 9.40
C PRO A 130 -2.44 -18.14 9.02
N VAL A 131 -1.63 -17.55 9.91
CA VAL A 131 -0.70 -16.46 9.55
C VAL A 131 0.35 -16.94 8.56
N GLY A 132 0.93 -18.13 8.77
CA GLY A 132 1.87 -18.73 7.81
C GLY A 132 1.24 -18.95 6.44
N THR A 133 -0.02 -19.41 6.41
CA THR A 133 -0.80 -19.59 5.16
C THR A 133 -1.02 -18.27 4.45
N PHE A 134 -1.44 -17.24 5.19
CA PHE A 134 -1.59 -15.88 4.66
C PHE A 134 -0.28 -15.35 4.10
N ALA A 135 0.82 -15.43 4.86
CA ALA A 135 2.12 -14.93 4.45
C ALA A 135 2.63 -15.61 3.17
N LEU A 136 2.43 -16.93 3.03
CA LEU A 136 2.80 -17.67 1.81
C LEU A 136 1.98 -17.22 0.60
N ALA A 137 0.67 -17.04 0.73
CA ALA A 137 -0.15 -16.51 -0.36
C ALA A 137 0.22 -15.05 -0.70
N TYR A 138 0.53 -14.26 0.31
CA TYR A 138 0.93 -12.86 0.17
C TYR A 138 2.29 -12.68 -0.51
N MET A 139 3.12 -13.74 -0.61
CA MET A 139 4.34 -13.70 -1.41
C MET A 139 4.06 -13.37 -2.89
N ALA A 140 2.89 -13.75 -3.42
CA ALA A 140 2.49 -13.35 -4.77
C ALA A 140 2.40 -11.83 -4.90
N VAL A 141 1.81 -11.15 -3.91
CA VAL A 141 1.72 -9.68 -3.87
C VAL A 141 3.10 -9.06 -3.73
N ILE A 142 3.94 -9.58 -2.83
CA ILE A 142 5.34 -9.14 -2.63
C ILE A 142 6.15 -9.22 -3.93
N VAL A 143 5.88 -10.19 -4.81
CA VAL A 143 6.59 -10.34 -6.09
C VAL A 143 5.97 -9.48 -7.19
N LEU A 144 4.64 -9.41 -7.26
CA LEU A 144 3.92 -8.77 -8.37
C LEU A 144 3.79 -7.26 -8.21
N GLU A 145 3.46 -6.76 -7.02
CA GLU A 145 3.28 -5.31 -6.81
C GLU A 145 4.53 -4.47 -7.09
N PRO A 146 5.75 -4.91 -6.74
CA PRO A 146 6.93 -4.13 -7.09
C PRO A 146 7.08 -3.99 -8.62
N LEU A 147 6.61 -4.94 -9.43
CA LEU A 147 6.60 -4.78 -10.89
C LEU A 147 5.65 -3.65 -11.33
N ALA A 148 4.49 -3.54 -10.68
CA ALA A 148 3.57 -2.42 -10.90
C ALA A 148 4.21 -1.09 -10.45
N ASP A 149 4.89 -1.06 -9.31
CA ASP A 149 5.63 0.14 -8.85
C ASP A 149 6.71 0.58 -9.86
N LEU A 150 7.46 -0.37 -10.41
CA LEU A 150 8.47 -0.10 -11.43
C LEU A 150 7.85 0.39 -12.76
N ALA A 151 6.74 -0.21 -13.18
CA ALA A 151 6.00 0.21 -14.37
C ALA A 151 5.43 1.63 -14.21
N VAL A 152 4.88 1.93 -13.03
CA VAL A 152 4.40 3.27 -12.67
C VAL A 152 5.54 4.28 -12.66
N LEU A 153 6.70 3.94 -12.07
CA LEU A 153 7.87 4.81 -12.10
C LEU A 153 8.33 5.10 -13.54
N ALA A 154 8.37 4.06 -14.39
CA ALA A 154 8.71 4.21 -15.80
C ALA A 154 7.70 5.11 -16.55
N GLY A 155 6.41 4.92 -16.30
CA GLY A 155 5.33 5.76 -16.85
C GLY A 155 5.44 7.21 -16.39
N ALA A 156 5.67 7.45 -15.09
CA ALA A 156 5.85 8.78 -14.53
C ALA A 156 7.07 9.50 -15.15
N LYS A 157 8.19 8.79 -15.33
CA LYS A 157 9.36 9.33 -16.06
C LYS A 157 9.01 9.75 -17.49
N ALA A 158 8.27 8.92 -18.22
CA ALA A 158 7.87 9.20 -19.60
C ALA A 158 6.86 10.36 -19.72
N LEU A 159 6.06 10.60 -18.69
CA LEU A 159 5.03 11.64 -18.63
C LEU A 159 5.50 12.93 -17.94
N ARG A 160 6.79 13.04 -17.59
CA ARG A 160 7.37 14.23 -16.97
C ARG A 160 7.05 15.48 -17.79
N GLY A 161 6.46 16.48 -17.13
CA GLY A 161 6.04 17.74 -17.75
C GLY A 161 4.69 17.70 -18.49
N LYS A 162 4.02 16.54 -18.53
CA LYS A 162 2.70 16.37 -19.18
C LYS A 162 1.58 16.05 -18.18
N THR A 163 1.91 15.59 -16.99
CA THR A 163 0.92 15.29 -15.94
C THR A 163 0.42 16.56 -15.26
N PRO A 164 -0.90 16.76 -15.08
CA PRO A 164 -1.43 17.88 -14.31
C PRO A 164 -0.92 17.87 -12.86
N ALA A 165 -0.34 18.99 -12.41
CA ALA A 165 0.24 19.11 -11.07
C ALA A 165 -0.77 18.87 -9.94
N ALA A 166 -2.06 19.12 -10.18
CA ALA A 166 -3.13 18.89 -9.20
C ALA A 166 -3.42 17.41 -8.91
N LEU A 167 -2.96 16.49 -9.77
CA LEU A 167 -3.25 15.05 -9.64
C LEU A 167 -2.16 14.26 -8.91
N VAL A 168 -0.99 14.86 -8.69
CA VAL A 168 0.19 14.17 -8.15
C VAL A 168 0.84 14.98 -7.04
N THR A 169 1.64 14.33 -6.20
CA THR A 169 2.44 15.07 -5.22
C THR A 169 3.52 15.90 -5.92
N PRO A 170 3.81 17.14 -5.47
CA PRO A 170 4.90 17.94 -6.02
C PRO A 170 6.23 17.18 -6.03
N ARG A 171 6.47 16.38 -4.98
CA ARG A 171 7.68 15.56 -4.83
C ARG A 171 7.84 14.49 -5.92
N LEU A 172 6.80 14.19 -6.69
CA LEU A 172 6.89 13.26 -7.82
C LEU A 172 7.86 13.80 -8.86
N TYR A 173 7.74 15.08 -9.23
CA TYR A 173 8.53 15.72 -10.30
C TYR A 173 9.51 16.79 -9.80
N SER A 174 9.32 17.28 -8.58
CA SER A 174 10.15 18.29 -7.93
C SER A 174 10.95 17.68 -6.79
N ALA A 175 12.18 18.17 -6.63
CA ALA A 175 13.02 17.89 -5.48
C ALA A 175 12.49 18.51 -4.17
N ALA A 176 11.63 19.53 -4.28
CA ALA A 176 11.03 20.29 -3.19
C ALA A 176 9.51 20.42 -3.36
#